data_AF-A0A7S2LXH9-F1
#
_entry.id   AF-A0A7S2LXH9-F1
#
_cell.length_a   1.000
_cell.length_b   1.000
_cell.length_c   1.000
_cell.angle_alpha   90.00
_cell.angle_beta   90.00
_cell.angle_gamma   90.00
#
_symmetry.space_group_name_H-M   'P 1'
#
loop_
_entity.id
_entity.type
_entity.pdbx_description
1 polymer ?
#
loop_
_entity_poly.entity_id
_entity_poly.type
_entity_poly.pdbx_seq_one_letter_code
_entity_poly.pdbx_strand_id
1 'polypeptide(L)'
;MSSSLSPPPGLPSPPALLPPPPVATSPRAQLPLLWPDVPPPAPATSPTMADDADGALRVAAGVARAGADSQRFESVKSTEWRIEKVFSRLKATSGFPLVSPPMTLAPFADVRFQFSAGENWASSSRNPKQKKPLHQEPRGPTLSNGSLRLKCIGTSTVSFKIRIIIGNFSEGPFECHFVDTSVQDFPLGVDWRQHLEPRTGCLRIRVQTFTD
;
A
#
# COMPACT_ATOMS: atom_id res chain seq x y z
N MET A 1 -37.91 -23.44 11.66
CA MET A 1 -37.39 -24.10 12.88
C MET A 1 -36.25 -23.23 13.40
N SER A 2 -36.53 -22.40 14.41
CA SER A 2 -35.58 -21.42 14.93
C SER A 2 -34.85 -22.03 16.13
N SER A 3 -33.58 -22.42 15.94
CA SER A 3 -32.76 -23.01 16.99
C SER A 3 -32.27 -21.91 17.94
N SER A 4 -32.72 -21.92 19.19
CA SER A 4 -32.24 -21.03 20.24
C SER A 4 -30.85 -21.46 20.70
N LEU A 5 -29.84 -20.60 20.49
CA LEU A 5 -28.49 -20.81 20.99
C LEU A 5 -28.43 -20.40 22.47
N SER A 6 -28.59 -21.38 23.36
CA SER A 6 -28.30 -21.20 24.79
C SER A 6 -26.79 -21.24 25.01
N PRO A 7 -26.20 -20.32 25.80
CA PRO A 7 -24.78 -20.39 26.11
C PRO A 7 -24.44 -21.65 26.92
N PRO A 8 -23.22 -22.20 26.77
CA PRO A 8 -22.79 -23.40 27.49
C PRO A 8 -22.77 -23.17 29.01
N PRO A 9 -23.23 -24.14 29.82
CA PRO A 9 -23.24 -24.03 31.27
C PRO A 9 -21.81 -23.98 31.84
N GLY A 10 -21.56 -23.07 32.79
CA GLY A 10 -20.31 -23.01 33.56
C GLY A 10 -19.47 -21.74 33.39
N LEU A 11 -19.86 -20.82 32.51
CA LEU A 11 -19.21 -19.51 32.44
C LEU A 11 -19.85 -18.55 33.44
N PRO A 12 -19.06 -17.82 34.25
CA PRO A 12 -19.59 -16.77 35.10
C PRO A 12 -20.26 -15.70 34.25
N SER A 13 -21.46 -15.28 34.64
CA SER A 13 -22.18 -14.20 33.97
C SER A 13 -21.27 -12.98 33.86
N PRO A 14 -21.17 -12.32 32.69
CA PRO A 14 -20.38 -11.12 32.56
C PRO A 14 -20.87 -10.10 33.60
N PRO A 15 -19.97 -9.37 34.26
CA PRO A 15 -20.34 -8.36 35.23
C PRO A 15 -21.34 -7.40 34.57
N ALA A 16 -22.45 -7.15 35.26
CA ALA A 16 -23.49 -6.25 34.77
C ALA A 16 -22.83 -4.93 34.38
N LEU A 17 -22.88 -4.61 33.08
CA LEU A 17 -22.37 -3.36 32.57
C LEU A 17 -23.13 -2.24 33.30
N LEU A 18 -22.38 -1.46 34.08
CA LEU A 18 -22.92 -0.27 34.72
C LEU A 18 -23.61 0.58 33.64
N PRO A 19 -24.77 1.17 33.94
CA PRO A 19 -25.44 2.06 33.01
C PRO A 19 -24.45 3.13 32.57
N PRO A 20 -24.39 3.45 31.26
CA PRO A 20 -23.50 4.49 30.78
C PRO A 20 -23.77 5.77 31.57
N PRO A 21 -22.73 6.49 32.02
CA PRO A 21 -22.93 7.75 32.73
C PRO A 21 -23.76 8.68 31.85
N PRO A 22 -24.62 9.52 32.46
CA PRO A 22 -25.38 10.52 31.71
C PRO A 22 -24.39 11.33 30.86
N VAL A 23 -24.56 11.25 29.55
CA VAL A 23 -23.74 12.00 28.59
C VAL A 23 -23.94 13.46 28.91
N ALA A 24 -22.98 14.07 29.59
CA ALA A 24 -22.93 15.50 29.76
C ALA A 24 -22.84 16.10 28.36
N THR A 25 -23.95 16.66 27.89
CA THR A 25 -24.04 17.48 26.69
C THR A 25 -23.12 18.67 26.89
N SER A 26 -21.86 18.48 26.52
CA SER A 26 -20.90 19.56 26.47
C SER A 26 -21.48 20.61 25.52
N PRO A 27 -21.64 21.88 25.93
CA PRO A 27 -22.11 22.92 25.04
C PRO A 27 -21.11 23.00 23.90
N ARG A 28 -21.56 22.56 22.72
CA ARG A 28 -20.84 22.67 21.46
C ARG A 28 -20.60 24.15 21.25
N ALA A 29 -19.43 24.64 21.67
CA ALA A 29 -18.93 25.95 21.33
C ALA A 29 -18.90 26.00 19.80
N GLN A 30 -19.92 26.63 19.22
CA GLN A 30 -19.94 27.00 17.82
C GLN A 30 -18.88 28.07 17.65
N LEU A 31 -17.63 27.66 17.43
CA LEU A 31 -16.63 28.57 16.91
C LEU A 31 -17.14 29.04 15.55
N PRO A 32 -17.29 30.36 15.31
CA PRO A 32 -17.61 30.85 13.98
C PRO A 32 -16.52 30.38 13.04
N LEU A 33 -16.91 29.57 12.06
CA LEU A 33 -16.09 29.19 10.91
C LEU A 33 -15.91 30.44 10.04
N LEU A 34 -15.03 31.35 10.48
CA LEU A 34 -14.40 32.33 9.62
C LEU A 34 -13.37 31.58 8.79
N TRP A 35 -13.84 30.89 7.75
CA TRP A 35 -12.92 30.49 6.69
C TRP A 35 -12.41 31.77 6.03
N PRO A 36 -11.08 31.99 5.96
CA PRO A 36 -10.56 33.06 5.16
C PRO A 36 -11.04 32.84 3.73
N ASP A 37 -11.66 33.87 3.16
CA ASP A 37 -12.04 33.94 1.76
C ASP A 37 -10.74 33.86 0.94
N VAL A 38 -10.39 32.65 0.50
CA VAL A 38 -9.22 32.42 -0.35
C VAL A 38 -9.65 32.72 -1.77
N PRO A 39 -9.12 33.79 -2.40
CA PRO A 39 -9.47 34.12 -3.78
C PRO A 39 -9.09 32.96 -4.71
N PRO A 40 -9.91 32.68 -5.75
CA PRO A 40 -9.65 31.62 -6.69
C PRO A 40 -8.28 31.84 -7.39
N PRO A 41 -7.48 30.78 -7.59
CA PRO A 41 -6.20 30.90 -8.28
C PRO A 41 -6.42 31.37 -9.71
N ALA A 42 -5.73 32.46 -10.07
CA ALA A 42 -5.70 32.98 -11.43
C ALA A 42 -5.16 31.92 -12.42
N PRO A 43 -5.63 31.90 -13.68
CA PRO A 43 -5.14 30.97 -14.69
C PRO A 43 -3.66 31.25 -14.98
N ALA A 44 -2.80 30.30 -14.60
CA ALA A 44 -1.39 30.31 -14.96
C ALA A 44 -1.24 30.09 -16.48
N THR A 45 -0.82 31.12 -17.18
CA THR A 45 -0.38 31.03 -18.58
C THR A 45 1.01 30.43 -18.60
N SER A 46 1.09 29.15 -18.96
CA SER A 46 2.37 28.46 -19.15
C SER A 46 3.08 28.99 -20.39
N PRO A 47 4.38 29.35 -20.32
CA PRO A 47 5.18 29.65 -21.50
C PRO A 47 5.46 28.37 -22.27
N THR A 48 5.01 28.34 -23.53
CA THR A 48 5.41 27.34 -24.52
C THR A 48 6.89 27.56 -24.85
N MET A 49 7.77 26.73 -24.29
CA MET A 49 9.12 26.56 -24.81
C MET A 49 9.11 25.39 -25.78
N ALA A 50 9.25 25.72 -27.06
CA ALA A 50 9.74 24.79 -28.06
C ALA A 50 11.23 24.57 -27.80
N ASP A 51 11.64 23.32 -27.61
CA ASP A 51 13.04 22.94 -27.69
C ASP A 51 13.16 21.69 -28.57
N ASP A 52 13.81 21.94 -29.70
CA ASP A 52 14.25 21.02 -30.73
C ASP A 52 15.55 20.37 -30.26
N ALA A 53 15.57 19.05 -30.12
CA ALA A 53 16.81 18.29 -29.95
C ALA A 53 16.62 16.85 -30.41
N ASP A 54 16.81 16.65 -31.70
CA ASP A 54 17.07 15.36 -32.33
C ASP A 54 18.41 14.80 -31.77
N GLY A 55 18.29 13.82 -30.88
CA GLY A 55 19.41 13.18 -30.20
C GLY A 55 19.30 11.66 -30.31
N ALA A 56 19.61 11.14 -31.50
CA ALA A 56 19.67 9.71 -31.79
C ALA A 56 20.74 8.99 -30.92
N LEU A 57 20.32 8.47 -29.77
CA LEU A 57 21.15 7.61 -28.93
C LEU A 57 21.17 6.19 -29.50
N ARG A 58 22.26 5.83 -30.19
CA ARG A 58 22.59 4.45 -30.57
C ARG A 58 22.79 3.62 -29.30
N VAL A 59 21.77 2.86 -28.92
CA VAL A 59 21.89 1.80 -27.91
C VAL A 59 22.56 0.60 -28.57
N ALA A 60 23.79 0.31 -28.15
CA ALA A 60 24.49 -0.92 -28.51
C ALA A 60 23.68 -2.13 -28.02
N ALA A 61 23.21 -2.93 -28.97
CA ALA A 61 22.55 -4.20 -28.72
C ALA A 61 23.55 -5.21 -28.14
N GLY A 62 23.63 -5.29 -26.82
CA GLY A 62 24.25 -6.40 -26.12
C GLY A 62 23.40 -7.65 -26.30
N VAL A 63 23.94 -8.61 -27.06
CA VAL A 63 23.35 -9.92 -27.34
C VAL A 63 23.24 -10.73 -26.04
N ALA A 64 22.11 -10.62 -25.35
CA ALA A 64 21.72 -11.59 -24.34
C ALA A 64 21.06 -12.78 -25.05
N ARG A 65 21.77 -13.92 -25.08
CA ARG A 65 21.24 -15.22 -25.50
C ARG A 65 20.20 -15.67 -24.47
N ALA A 66 18.93 -15.35 -24.71
CA ALA A 66 17.80 -15.93 -23.99
C ALA A 66 17.24 -17.11 -24.80
N GLY A 67 17.27 -18.31 -24.21
CA GLY A 67 16.57 -19.47 -24.73
C GLY A 67 15.09 -19.15 -24.86
N ALA A 68 14.57 -19.37 -26.07
CA ALA A 68 13.22 -19.02 -26.48
C ALA A 68 12.21 -20.07 -26.02
N ASP A 69 11.79 -20.00 -24.76
CA ASP A 69 10.42 -20.38 -24.41
C ASP A 69 9.55 -19.13 -24.58
N SER A 70 9.18 -18.85 -25.83
CA SER A 70 8.19 -17.83 -26.18
C SER A 70 6.80 -18.32 -25.76
N GLN A 71 6.58 -18.41 -24.46
CA GLN A 71 5.24 -18.44 -23.90
C GLN A 71 4.62 -17.08 -24.26
N ARG A 72 3.57 -17.13 -25.07
CA ARG A 72 2.80 -16.00 -25.54
C ARG A 72 2.10 -15.37 -24.33
N PHE A 73 2.81 -14.55 -23.57
CA PHE A 73 2.20 -13.85 -22.44
C PHE A 73 1.14 -12.90 -22.99
N GLU A 74 -0.11 -13.14 -22.59
CA GLU A 74 -1.23 -12.24 -22.79
C GLU A 74 -0.89 -10.81 -22.36
N SER A 75 -1.65 -9.85 -22.86
CA SER A 75 -1.43 -8.41 -22.68
C SER A 75 -1.13 -8.06 -21.21
N VAL A 76 0.15 -7.83 -20.91
CA VAL A 76 0.60 -7.43 -19.57
C VAL A 76 0.18 -5.98 -19.35
N LYS A 77 -0.77 -5.77 -18.43
CA LYS A 77 -1.11 -4.43 -17.95
C LYS A 77 -0.27 -4.13 -16.71
N SER A 78 0.26 -2.91 -16.63
CA SER A 78 1.10 -2.49 -15.51
C SER A 78 0.58 -1.21 -14.88
N THR A 79 0.57 -1.19 -13.55
CA THR A 79 0.19 -0.04 -12.74
C THR A 79 1.37 0.35 -11.87
N GLU A 80 1.70 1.64 -11.78
CA GLU A 80 2.87 2.12 -11.04
C GLU A 80 2.50 3.15 -9.99
N TRP A 81 2.95 2.91 -8.75
CA TRP A 81 2.85 3.83 -7.63
C TRP A 81 4.24 4.31 -7.22
N ARG A 82 4.43 5.63 -7.25
CA ARG A 82 5.67 6.31 -6.84
C ARG A 82 5.48 6.96 -5.47
N ILE A 83 6.35 6.61 -4.53
CA ILE A 83 6.34 7.17 -3.18
C ILE A 83 7.57 8.05 -3.01
N GLU A 84 7.36 9.35 -3.13
CA GLU A 84 8.41 10.34 -2.91
C GLU A 84 8.74 10.49 -1.42
N LYS A 85 10.03 10.69 -1.13
CA LYS A 85 10.54 10.91 0.25
C LYS A 85 10.00 9.86 1.22
N VAL A 86 10.05 8.58 0.82
CA VAL A 86 9.39 7.46 1.51
C VAL A 86 9.73 7.40 2.99
N PHE A 87 10.99 7.64 3.38
CA PHE A 87 11.40 7.66 4.78
C PHE A 87 10.73 8.76 5.60
N SER A 88 10.59 9.96 5.02
CA SER A 88 9.90 11.07 5.67
C SER A 88 8.41 10.78 5.82
N ARG A 89 7.78 10.18 4.80
CA ARG A 89 6.38 9.76 4.88
C ARG A 89 6.16 8.70 5.96
N LEU A 90 6.99 7.66 6.00
CA LEU A 90 6.90 6.59 7.01
C LEU A 90 7.12 7.11 8.44
N LYS A 91 8.03 8.07 8.63
CA LYS A 91 8.21 8.75 9.91
C LYS A 91 6.98 9.57 10.29
N ALA A 92 6.43 10.34 9.36
CA ALA A 92 5.23 11.14 9.58
C ALA A 92 4.02 10.28 9.92
N THR A 93 3.89 9.10 9.30
CA THR A 93 2.84 8.13 9.63
C THR A 93 3.14 7.29 10.86
N SER A 94 4.26 7.49 11.58
CA SER A 94 4.59 6.78 12.81
C SER A 94 4.45 5.24 12.69
N GLY A 95 4.79 4.70 11.52
CA GLY A 95 4.70 3.26 11.24
C GLY A 95 3.35 2.77 10.69
N PHE A 96 2.34 3.64 10.51
CA PHE A 96 1.15 3.28 9.76
C PHE A 96 1.49 3.05 8.26
N PRO A 97 0.82 2.11 7.58
CA PRO A 97 1.02 1.86 6.16
C PRO A 97 0.78 3.12 5.31
N LEU A 98 1.59 3.30 4.28
CA LEU A 98 1.33 4.30 3.25
C LEU A 98 0.23 3.76 2.33
N VAL A 99 -0.69 4.62 1.90
CA VAL A 99 -1.80 4.21 1.03
C VAL A 99 -1.71 4.99 -0.29
N SER A 100 -1.83 4.29 -1.41
CA SER A 100 -1.89 4.92 -2.73
C SER A 100 -3.22 5.64 -2.94
N PRO A 101 -3.28 6.60 -3.88
CA PRO A 101 -4.54 6.98 -4.51
C PRO A 101 -5.25 5.74 -5.12
N PRO A 102 -6.56 5.83 -5.42
CA PRO A 102 -7.23 4.85 -6.27
C PRO A 102 -6.48 4.65 -7.60
N MET A 103 -6.24 3.39 -7.96
CA MET A 103 -5.56 3.01 -9.19
C MET A 103 -6.35 1.94 -9.92
N THR A 104 -6.18 1.88 -11.24
CA THR A 104 -6.78 0.85 -12.08
C THR A 104 -5.80 -0.28 -12.27
N LEU A 105 -6.11 -1.46 -11.75
CA LEU A 105 -5.32 -2.68 -11.88
C LEU A 105 -6.22 -3.74 -12.52
N ALA A 106 -6.09 -3.98 -13.83
CA ALA A 106 -7.02 -4.84 -14.56
C ALA A 106 -7.18 -6.23 -13.91
N PRO A 107 -8.42 -6.74 -13.75
CA PRO A 107 -9.70 -6.18 -14.23
C PRO A 107 -10.37 -5.11 -13.33
N PHE A 108 -9.71 -4.65 -12.27
CA PHE A 108 -10.29 -3.76 -11.25
C PHE A 108 -10.06 -2.28 -11.54
N ALA A 109 -11.11 -1.47 -11.39
CA ALA A 109 -11.05 -0.03 -11.61
C ALA A 109 -10.57 0.77 -10.39
N ASP A 110 -10.84 0.29 -9.17
CA ASP A 110 -10.53 0.97 -7.90
C ASP A 110 -9.79 0.03 -6.95
N VAL A 111 -8.46 0.00 -7.12
CA VAL A 111 -7.52 -0.72 -6.26
C VAL A 111 -6.64 0.29 -5.55
N ARG A 112 -6.43 0.06 -4.26
CA ARG A 112 -5.46 0.82 -3.45
C ARG A 112 -4.36 -0.09 -2.98
N PHE A 113 -3.13 0.37 -3.14
CA PHE A 113 -1.95 -0.27 -2.59
C PHE A 113 -1.70 0.28 -1.19
N GLN A 114 -1.43 -0.62 -0.25
CA GLN A 114 -1.00 -0.28 1.10
C GLN A 114 0.41 -0.83 1.30
N PHE A 115 1.37 0.06 1.52
CA PHE A 115 2.77 -0.31 1.73
C PHE A 115 3.13 -0.20 3.21
N SER A 116 3.56 -1.31 3.79
CA SER A 116 4.06 -1.40 5.16
C SER A 116 5.57 -1.59 5.14
N ALA A 117 6.32 -0.77 5.87
CA ALA A 117 7.78 -0.76 5.81
C ALA A 117 8.49 -1.94 6.50
N GLY A 118 7.77 -2.70 7.31
CA GLY A 118 8.28 -3.86 8.03
C GLY A 118 8.99 -3.52 9.35
N GLU A 119 9.31 -4.57 10.10
CA GLU A 119 9.92 -4.48 11.42
C GLU A 119 11.38 -4.02 11.38
N ASN A 120 12.12 -4.39 10.32
CA ASN A 120 13.51 -3.96 10.14
C ASN A 120 13.60 -2.43 10.03
N TRP A 121 12.65 -1.82 9.32
CA TRP A 121 12.54 -0.36 9.27
C TRP A 121 12.19 0.21 10.64
N ALA A 122 11.14 -0.30 11.29
CA ALA A 122 10.69 0.20 12.59
C ALA A 122 11.83 0.16 13.63
N SER A 123 12.61 -0.93 13.65
CA SER A 123 13.76 -1.12 14.54
C SER A 123 14.90 -0.15 14.24
N SER A 124 15.18 0.14 12.96
CA SER A 124 16.24 1.08 12.55
C SER A 124 15.87 2.56 12.77
N SER A 125 14.57 2.87 12.71
CA SER A 125 14.07 4.25 12.83
C SER A 125 13.96 4.73 14.28
N ARG A 126 13.80 3.79 15.23
CA ARG A 126 13.67 4.12 16.65
C ARG A 126 15.00 4.59 17.21
N ASN A 127 14.97 5.74 17.87
CA ASN A 127 16.14 6.25 18.58
C ASN A 127 16.59 5.19 19.60
N PRO A 128 17.84 4.69 19.55
CA PRO A 128 18.30 3.62 20.42
C PRO A 128 18.15 3.95 21.92
N LYS A 129 18.07 5.24 22.27
CA LYS A 129 17.85 5.72 23.64
C LYS A 129 16.42 5.56 24.16
N GLN A 130 15.43 5.26 23.30
CA GLN A 130 14.02 5.06 23.69
C GLN A 130 13.57 3.60 23.62
N LYS A 131 14.49 2.64 23.75
CA LYS A 131 14.16 1.21 23.84
C LYS A 131 13.54 0.87 25.19
N LYS A 132 12.30 1.32 25.44
CA LYS A 132 11.44 0.59 26.37
C LYS A 132 11.01 -0.70 25.65
N PRO A 133 11.26 -1.88 26.22
CA PRO A 133 10.80 -3.13 25.65
C PRO A 133 9.27 -3.13 25.74
N LEU A 134 8.62 -2.62 24.70
CA LEU A 134 7.20 -2.87 24.51
C LEU A 134 7.13 -4.34 24.10
N HIS A 135 6.70 -5.18 25.04
CA HIS A 135 6.44 -6.59 24.80
C HIS A 135 5.26 -6.68 23.83
N GLN A 136 5.53 -6.51 22.54
CA GLN A 136 4.60 -6.87 21.49
C GLN A 136 4.76 -8.37 21.32
N GLU A 137 3.73 -9.11 21.73
CA GLU A 137 3.63 -10.51 21.38
C GLU A 137 3.74 -10.65 19.86
N PRO A 138 4.56 -11.60 19.36
CA PRO A 138 4.69 -11.86 17.94
C PRO A 138 3.36 -12.36 17.39
N ARG A 139 2.54 -11.45 16.85
CA ARG A 139 1.35 -11.80 16.09
C ARG A 139 1.76 -12.26 14.69
N GLY A 140 2.13 -13.54 14.59
CA GLY A 140 2.30 -14.23 13.31
C GLY A 140 3.67 -14.05 12.65
N PRO A 141 3.80 -14.48 11.39
CA PRO A 141 5.07 -14.42 10.65
C PRO A 141 5.55 -12.98 10.56
N THR A 142 6.74 -12.73 11.10
CA THR A 142 7.35 -11.40 11.16
C THR A 142 7.64 -10.89 9.76
N LEU A 143 6.93 -9.84 9.34
CA LEU A 143 7.13 -9.13 8.08
C LEU A 143 8.39 -8.25 8.19
N SER A 144 9.54 -8.90 8.23
CA SER A 144 10.84 -8.26 8.51
C SER A 144 11.13 -7.14 7.50
N ASN A 145 10.89 -7.41 6.21
CA ASN A 145 11.20 -6.50 5.11
C ASN A 145 9.98 -5.73 4.57
N GLY A 146 8.85 -5.76 5.27
CA GLY A 146 7.64 -5.05 4.86
C GLY A 146 6.72 -5.88 3.98
N SER A 147 5.62 -5.26 3.55
CA SER A 147 4.62 -5.90 2.70
C SER A 147 3.91 -4.89 1.81
N LEU A 148 3.44 -5.38 0.66
CA LEU A 148 2.51 -4.69 -0.20
C LEU A 148 1.14 -5.36 -0.05
N ARG A 149 0.11 -4.59 0.26
CA ARG A 149 -1.26 -5.08 0.37
C ARG A 149 -2.13 -4.45 -0.68
N LEU A 150 -2.86 -5.27 -1.43
CA LEU A 150 -3.82 -4.81 -2.42
C LEU A 150 -5.20 -4.84 -1.79
N LYS A 151 -5.86 -3.68 -1.76
CA LYS A 151 -7.25 -3.53 -1.37
C LYS A 151 -8.08 -3.18 -2.59
N CYS A 152 -8.98 -4.07 -2.98
CA CYS A 152 -9.94 -3.84 -4.04
C CYS A 152 -11.27 -3.39 -3.45
N ILE A 153 -11.93 -2.43 -4.10
CA ILE A 153 -13.31 -2.06 -3.78
C ILE A 153 -14.24 -2.87 -4.70
N GLY A 154 -15.04 -3.74 -4.10
CA GLY A 154 -15.92 -4.68 -4.81
C GLY A 154 -15.48 -6.13 -4.69
N THR A 155 -16.35 -7.03 -5.09
CA THR A 155 -16.08 -8.47 -5.20
C THR A 155 -15.86 -8.82 -6.67
N SER A 156 -14.94 -9.74 -6.94
CA SER A 156 -14.72 -10.28 -8.29
C SER A 156 -14.51 -11.77 -8.19
N THR A 157 -15.15 -12.51 -9.09
CA THR A 157 -14.97 -13.96 -9.27
C THR A 157 -13.77 -14.30 -10.13
N VAL A 158 -13.11 -13.30 -10.73
CA VAL A 158 -11.99 -13.49 -11.64
C VAL A 158 -10.70 -13.68 -10.83
N SER A 159 -10.05 -14.83 -10.99
CA SER A 159 -8.67 -15.05 -10.58
C SER A 159 -7.73 -14.43 -11.61
N PHE A 160 -6.60 -13.91 -11.14
CA PHE A 160 -5.55 -13.38 -12.00
C PHE A 160 -4.22 -13.48 -11.27
N LYS A 161 -3.13 -13.41 -12.02
CA LYS A 161 -1.78 -13.44 -11.45
C LYS A 161 -1.20 -12.04 -11.42
N ILE A 162 -0.45 -11.71 -10.39
CA ILE A 162 0.30 -10.46 -10.30
C ILE A 162 1.78 -10.67 -10.13
N ARG A 163 2.59 -9.76 -10.65
CA ARG A 163 4.02 -9.64 -10.34
C ARG A 163 4.29 -8.27 -9.74
N ILE A 164 4.94 -8.26 -8.58
CA ILE A 164 5.30 -7.04 -7.86
C ILE A 164 6.74 -6.70 -8.21
N ILE A 165 6.98 -5.46 -8.62
CA ILE A 165 8.29 -4.96 -9.01
C ILE A 165 8.62 -3.74 -8.15
N ILE A 166 9.74 -3.79 -7.43
CA ILE A 166 10.21 -2.70 -6.57
C ILE A 166 11.60 -2.30 -7.04
N GLY A 167 11.73 -1.10 -7.62
CA GLY A 167 12.98 -0.66 -8.23
C GLY A 167 13.42 -1.60 -9.37
N ASN A 168 14.48 -2.38 -9.12
CA ASN A 168 15.02 -3.43 -9.99
C ASN A 168 14.73 -4.86 -9.51
N PHE A 169 14.07 -5.03 -8.36
CA PHE A 169 13.66 -6.34 -7.85
C PHE A 169 12.26 -6.70 -8.36
N SER A 170 12.01 -7.99 -8.57
CA SER A 170 10.74 -8.53 -9.03
C SER A 170 10.39 -9.80 -8.26
N GLU A 171 9.12 -9.91 -7.84
CA GLU A 171 8.59 -11.04 -7.09
C GLU A 171 7.24 -11.50 -7.67
N GLY A 172 6.99 -12.80 -7.63
CA GLY A 172 5.81 -13.45 -8.23
C GLY A 172 6.14 -14.29 -9.48
N PRO A 173 5.12 -14.76 -10.22
CA PRO A 173 3.71 -14.37 -10.11
C PRO A 173 3.03 -14.90 -8.83
N PHE A 174 2.13 -14.10 -8.27
CA PHE A 174 1.24 -14.46 -7.17
C PHE A 174 -0.18 -14.60 -7.69
N GLU A 175 -0.87 -15.67 -7.31
CA GLU A 175 -2.29 -15.83 -7.63
C GLU A 175 -3.13 -14.95 -6.71
N CYS A 176 -4.11 -14.24 -7.28
CA CYS A 176 -4.98 -13.33 -6.56
C CYS A 176 -6.44 -13.73 -6.70
N HIS A 177 -7.13 -13.86 -5.57
CA HIS A 177 -8.58 -14.07 -5.49
C HIS A 177 -9.25 -13.05 -4.58
N PHE A 178 -10.20 -12.28 -5.12
CA PHE A 178 -10.99 -11.29 -4.35
C PHE A 178 -12.43 -11.74 -4.11
N VAL A 179 -12.65 -13.06 -4.07
CA VAL A 179 -13.95 -13.67 -3.80
C VAL A 179 -14.25 -13.60 -2.30
N ASP A 180 -13.32 -14.09 -1.47
CA ASP A 180 -13.50 -14.21 -0.03
C ASP A 180 -13.00 -12.96 0.72
N THR A 181 -11.92 -12.35 0.22
CA THR A 181 -11.27 -11.21 0.87
C THR A 181 -11.06 -10.06 -0.12
N SER A 182 -11.49 -8.86 0.28
CA SER A 182 -11.23 -7.63 -0.49
C SER A 182 -9.77 -7.14 -0.36
N VAL A 183 -8.98 -7.83 0.45
CA VAL A 183 -7.63 -7.44 0.85
C VAL A 183 -6.71 -8.65 0.79
N GLN A 184 -5.63 -8.54 0.01
CA GLN A 184 -4.57 -9.55 -0.05
C GLN A 184 -3.23 -8.91 0.31
N ASP A 185 -2.42 -9.62 1.08
CA ASP A 185 -1.13 -9.15 1.61
C ASP A 185 0.01 -9.94 0.97
N PHE A 186 1.03 -9.22 0.50
CA PHE A 186 2.19 -9.77 -0.19
C PHE A 186 3.45 -9.34 0.58
N PRO A 187 3.94 -10.20 1.51
CA PRO A 187 5.21 -9.98 2.18
C PRO A 187 6.33 -9.82 1.17
N LEU A 188 7.25 -8.88 1.41
CA LEU A 188 8.39 -8.69 0.53
C LEU A 188 9.54 -9.60 0.96
N GLY A 189 10.07 -10.38 0.02
CA GLY A 189 11.25 -11.22 0.28
C GLY A 189 12.56 -10.43 0.43
N VAL A 190 12.57 -9.16 0.04
CA VAL A 190 13.77 -8.32 -0.02
C VAL A 190 13.62 -7.01 0.75
N ASP A 191 14.74 -6.50 1.26
CA ASP A 191 14.80 -5.17 1.85
C ASP A 191 14.59 -4.08 0.79
N TRP A 192 13.35 -3.57 0.70
CA TRP A 192 12.94 -2.51 -0.24
C TRP A 192 13.82 -1.26 -0.21
N ARG A 193 14.54 -1.00 0.89
CA ARG A 193 15.41 0.17 1.03
C ARG A 193 16.59 0.13 0.06
N GLN A 194 17.00 -1.06 -0.35
CA GLN A 194 18.08 -1.27 -1.33
C GLN A 194 17.61 -1.02 -2.77
N HIS A 195 16.31 -0.85 -2.98
CA HIS A 195 15.66 -0.69 -4.29
C HIS A 195 15.08 0.71 -4.52
N LEU A 196 15.49 1.69 -3.71
CA LEU A 196 15.15 3.08 -3.94
C LEU A 196 15.84 3.63 -5.17
N GLU A 197 15.17 4.51 -5.90
CA GLU A 197 15.75 5.18 -7.06
C GLU A 197 17.00 5.97 -6.64
N PRO A 198 18.17 5.70 -7.26
CA PRO A 198 19.37 6.49 -7.00
C PRO A 198 19.09 7.95 -7.34
N ARG A 199 19.52 8.87 -6.48
CA ARG A 199 19.29 10.35 -6.54
C ARG A 199 17.98 10.83 -5.91
N THR A 200 16.84 10.24 -6.23
CA THR A 200 15.54 10.76 -5.75
C THR A 200 15.15 10.19 -4.38
N GLY A 201 15.65 8.99 -4.04
CA GLY A 201 15.18 8.25 -2.86
C GLY A 201 13.70 7.86 -2.95
N CYS A 202 13.15 7.85 -4.18
CA CYS A 202 11.78 7.47 -4.45
C CYS A 202 11.65 5.94 -4.42
N LEU A 203 10.61 5.44 -3.74
CA LEU A 203 10.23 4.03 -3.83
C LEU A 203 9.22 3.88 -4.97
N ARG A 204 9.62 3.17 -6.03
CA ARG A 204 8.77 2.87 -7.18
C ARG A 204 8.26 1.45 -7.09
N ILE A 205 6.96 1.30 -6.91
CA ILE A 205 6.26 0.02 -6.83
C ILE A 205 5.43 -0.13 -8.10
N ARG A 206 5.71 -1.16 -8.90
CA ARG A 206 4.95 -1.48 -10.10
C ARG A 206 4.31 -2.85 -9.93
N VAL A 207 3.02 -2.96 -10.23
CA VAL A 207 2.28 -4.21 -10.23
C VAL A 207 1.89 -4.53 -11.67
N GLN A 208 2.29 -5.70 -12.13
CA GLN A 208 1.91 -6.25 -13.43
C GLN A 208 0.85 -7.32 -13.25
N THR A 209 -0.18 -7.33 -14.09
CA THR A 209 -1.25 -8.33 -14.08
C THR A 209 -1.17 -9.23 -15.30
N PHE A 210 -1.41 -10.51 -15.10
CA PHE A 210 -1.54 -11.52 -16.14
C PHE A 210 -2.94 -12.11 -16.03
N THR A 211 -3.70 -12.03 -17.12
CA THR A 211 -4.89 -12.84 -17.34
C THR A 211 -4.44 -14.18 -17.92
N ASP A 212 -5.12 -15.25 -17.52
CA ASP A 212 -5.05 -16.55 -18.19
C ASP A 212 -6.18 -16.66 -19.23
#